data_AF-S9SA49-F1
#
_entry.id   AF-S9SA49-F1
#
_cell.length_a   1.000
_cell.length_b   1.000
_cell.length_c   1.000
_cell.angle_alpha   90.00
_cell.angle_beta   90.00
_cell.angle_gamma   90.00
#
_symmetry.space_group_name_H-M   'P 1'
#
loop_
_entity.id
_entity.type
_entity.pdbx_description
1 polymer ?
#
loop_
_entity_poly.entity_id
_entity_poly.type
_entity_poly.pdbx_seq_one_letter_code
_entity_poly.pdbx_strand_id
1 'polypeptide(L)'
;MKVYHIGAGAPSDALLASARDEAARMEAEARDEGGAQGTGFVVIHEGEVGTWLLMDWWAHGDILCQRLSLGDADGFAAQDARPLNACVWELPVLMHERDAWVRHMMGGAPDPEAYLADHLDKEAV
;
A
#
# COMPACT_ATOMS: atom_id res chain seq x y z
N MET A 1 1.54 -9.30 -1.12
CA MET A 1 1.27 -7.86 -1.36
C MET A 1 2.09 -7.37 -2.53
N LYS A 2 1.56 -6.40 -3.29
CA LYS A 2 2.33 -5.65 -4.28
C LYS A 2 3.13 -4.52 -3.61
N VAL A 3 4.21 -4.07 -4.22
CA VAL A 3 5.09 -3.03 -3.65
C VAL A 3 5.35 -1.97 -4.70
N TYR A 4 4.93 -0.75 -4.40
CA TYR A 4 5.18 0.43 -5.21
C TYR A 4 6.19 1.32 -4.52
N HIS A 5 7.00 2.01 -5.33
CA HIS A 5 7.97 2.97 -4.85
C HIS A 5 7.93 4.23 -5.72
N ILE A 6 7.88 5.39 -5.07
CA ILE A 6 7.91 6.72 -5.67
C ILE A 6 9.12 7.44 -5.07
N GLY A 7 10.09 7.77 -5.91
CA GLY A 7 11.31 8.46 -5.48
C GLY A 7 12.28 8.66 -6.63
N ALA A 8 13.33 9.47 -6.40
CA ALA A 8 14.30 9.84 -7.44
C ALA A 8 15.21 8.69 -7.89
N GLY A 9 15.27 7.59 -7.14
CA GLY A 9 16.11 6.43 -7.41
C GLY A 9 15.53 5.17 -6.79
N ALA A 10 16.26 4.06 -6.85
CA ALA A 10 15.82 2.84 -6.17
C ALA A 10 15.83 3.03 -4.64
N PRO A 11 14.84 2.49 -3.91
CA PRO A 11 14.81 2.58 -2.45
C PRO A 11 16.00 1.80 -1.86
N SER A 12 16.58 2.31 -0.79
CA SER A 12 17.66 1.61 -0.08
C SER A 12 17.17 0.32 0.59
N ASP A 13 18.06 -0.66 0.77
CA ASP A 13 17.74 -1.90 1.51
C ASP A 13 17.28 -1.62 2.94
N ALA A 14 17.85 -0.60 3.58
CA ALA A 14 17.47 -0.16 4.92
C ALA A 14 16.03 0.38 4.96
N LEU A 15 15.65 1.19 3.97
CA LEU A 15 14.28 1.68 3.82
C LEU A 15 13.30 0.53 3.61
N LEU A 16 13.64 -0.42 2.72
CA LEU A 16 12.81 -1.60 2.49
C LEU A 16 12.69 -2.49 3.73
N ALA A 17 13.74 -2.61 4.54
CA ALA A 17 13.69 -3.34 5.80
C ALA A 17 12.78 -2.65 6.81
N SER A 18 12.93 -1.33 7.00
CA SER A 18 12.08 -0.55 7.91
C SER A 18 10.60 -0.60 7.49
N ALA A 19 10.31 -0.53 6.19
CA ALA A 19 8.95 -0.65 5.68
C ALA A 19 8.34 -2.03 5.95
N ARG A 20 9.14 -3.11 5.87
CA ARG A 20 8.70 -4.47 6.22
C ARG A 20 8.42 -4.63 7.71
N ASP A 21 9.25 -4.05 8.57
CA ASP A 21 9.04 -4.09 10.02
C ASP A 21 7.75 -3.38 10.41
N GLU A 22 7.47 -2.22 9.81
CA GLU A 22 6.19 -1.52 10.01
C GLU A 22 5.01 -2.30 9.47
N ALA A 23 5.17 -2.93 8.30
CA ALA A 23 4.13 -3.77 7.72
C ALA A 23 3.71 -4.93 8.62
N ALA A 24 4.68 -5.58 9.28
CA ALA A 24 4.38 -6.64 10.22
C ALA A 24 3.57 -6.15 11.44
N ARG A 25 3.78 -4.90 11.90
CA ARG A 25 2.96 -4.31 12.98
C ARG A 25 1.53 -4.10 12.53
N MET A 26 1.36 -3.59 11.33
CA MET A 26 0.06 -3.33 10.74
C MET A 26 -0.75 -4.56 10.35
N GLU A 27 -0.10 -5.69 10.07
CA GLU A 27 -0.81 -6.97 9.87
C GLU A 27 -1.69 -7.33 11.07
N ALA A 28 -1.34 -6.89 12.28
CA ALA A 28 -2.20 -7.04 13.46
C ALA A 28 -3.48 -6.21 13.33
N GLU A 29 -3.39 -4.96 12.90
CA GLU A 29 -4.54 -4.08 12.68
C GLU A 29 -5.47 -4.64 11.58
N ALA A 30 -4.91 -5.17 10.50
CA ALA A 30 -5.70 -5.82 9.44
C ALA A 30 -6.45 -7.08 9.95
N ARG A 31 -5.84 -7.83 10.89
CA ARG A 31 -6.53 -8.95 11.55
C ARG A 31 -7.64 -8.47 12.47
N ASP A 32 -7.42 -7.38 13.19
CA ASP A 32 -8.40 -6.83 14.14
C ASP A 32 -9.62 -6.22 13.42
N GLU A 33 -9.43 -5.53 12.30
CA GLU A 33 -10.51 -5.08 11.40
C GLU A 33 -11.31 -6.28 10.85
N GLY A 34 -10.63 -7.38 10.56
CA GLY A 34 -11.24 -8.58 10.02
C GLY A 34 -11.64 -8.43 8.55
N GLY A 35 -12.17 -9.52 7.96
CA GLY A 35 -12.61 -9.52 6.56
C GLY A 35 -11.50 -9.36 5.52
N ALA A 36 -10.22 -9.33 5.94
CA ALA A 36 -9.07 -9.18 5.06
C ALA A 36 -9.00 -10.34 4.05
N GLN A 37 -8.75 -9.99 2.78
CA GLN A 37 -8.68 -10.94 1.67
C GLN A 37 -7.28 -11.53 1.45
N GLY A 38 -6.37 -11.33 2.40
CA GLY A 38 -4.97 -11.81 2.33
C GLY A 38 -4.12 -11.15 1.24
N THR A 39 -4.64 -10.10 0.60
CA THR A 39 -3.98 -9.39 -0.51
C THR A 39 -4.16 -7.88 -0.37
N GLY A 40 -3.28 -7.14 -1.05
CA GLY A 40 -3.15 -5.69 -0.90
C GLY A 40 -1.82 -5.21 -1.46
N PHE A 41 -1.48 -3.96 -1.18
CA PHE A 41 -0.30 -3.30 -1.70
C PHE A 41 0.29 -2.32 -0.70
N VAL A 42 1.54 -1.94 -0.91
CA VAL A 42 2.19 -0.86 -0.16
C VAL A 42 2.77 0.16 -1.13
N VAL A 43 2.78 1.42 -0.73
CA VAL A 43 3.45 2.50 -1.47
C VAL A 43 4.48 3.14 -0.56
N ILE A 44 5.75 3.07 -0.96
CA ILE A 44 6.85 3.79 -0.32
C ILE A 44 7.10 5.06 -1.13
N HIS A 45 6.87 6.23 -0.55
CA HIS A 45 7.04 7.50 -1.24
C HIS A 45 8.08 8.37 -0.54
N GLU A 46 9.23 8.53 -1.17
CA GLU A 46 10.29 9.45 -0.76
C GLU A 46 10.02 10.86 -1.30
N GLY A 47 9.33 11.67 -0.48
CA GLY A 47 8.98 13.05 -0.80
C GLY A 47 9.87 14.08 -0.09
N GLU A 48 9.71 15.36 -0.44
CA GLU A 48 10.47 16.47 0.15
C GLU A 48 10.28 16.58 1.68
N VAL A 49 9.07 16.28 2.17
CA VAL A 49 8.69 16.41 3.58
C VAL A 49 8.93 15.13 4.39
N GLY A 50 9.51 14.10 3.78
CA GLY A 50 9.81 12.81 4.41
C GLY A 50 9.35 11.62 3.57
N THR A 51 9.64 10.42 4.10
CA THR A 51 9.27 9.16 3.46
C THR A 51 7.96 8.64 4.00
N TRP A 52 6.95 8.54 3.15
CA TRP A 52 5.64 8.02 3.51
C TRP A 52 5.53 6.54 3.17
N LEU A 53 4.84 5.80 4.02
CA LEU A 53 4.45 4.42 3.78
C LEU A 53 2.93 4.35 3.84
N LEU A 54 2.31 4.06 2.70
CA LEU A 54 0.91 3.72 2.61
C LEU A 54 0.81 2.20 2.58
N MET A 55 -0.09 1.67 3.40
CA MET A 55 -0.33 0.25 3.50
C MET A 55 -1.80 -0.02 3.34
N ASP A 56 -2.11 -0.70 2.26
CA ASP A 56 -3.45 -0.85 1.73
C ASP A 56 -3.81 -2.33 1.66
N TRP A 57 -4.95 -2.70 2.25
CA TRP A 57 -5.46 -4.06 2.20
C TRP A 57 -6.94 -4.09 1.86
N TRP A 58 -7.32 -5.09 1.07
CA TRP A 58 -8.71 -5.32 0.72
C TRP A 58 -9.40 -6.10 1.84
N ALA A 59 -10.52 -5.56 2.33
CA ALA A 59 -11.35 -6.17 3.35
C ALA A 59 -12.81 -6.21 2.89
N HIS A 60 -13.58 -7.11 3.48
CA HIS A 60 -15.03 -7.22 3.29
C HIS A 60 -15.49 -7.40 1.83
N GLY A 61 -14.57 -7.69 0.90
CA GLY A 61 -14.81 -7.95 -0.52
C GLY A 61 -14.56 -6.74 -1.42
N ASP A 62 -14.92 -5.54 -0.99
CA ASP A 62 -14.89 -4.32 -1.82
C ASP A 62 -14.39 -3.07 -1.09
N ILE A 63 -13.96 -3.19 0.17
CA ILE A 63 -13.46 -2.08 0.97
C ILE A 63 -11.94 -2.06 0.95
N LEU A 64 -11.37 -0.91 0.62
CA LEU A 64 -9.94 -0.64 0.80
C LEU A 64 -9.73 -0.04 2.19
N CYS A 65 -9.05 -0.78 3.05
CA CYS A 65 -8.56 -0.27 4.31
C CYS A 65 -7.12 0.22 4.11
N GLN A 66 -6.78 1.32 4.76
CA GLN A 66 -5.47 1.95 4.61
C GLN A 66 -4.93 2.44 5.95
N ARG A 67 -3.61 2.38 6.10
CA ARG A 67 -2.85 3.14 7.09
C ARG A 67 -1.78 3.98 6.42
N LEU A 68 -1.50 5.13 7.01
CA LEU A 68 -0.31 5.91 6.69
C LEU A 68 0.67 5.89 7.85
N SER A 69 1.93 5.72 7.51
CA SER A 69 3.07 5.93 8.40
C SER A 69 4.06 6.89 7.77
N LEU A 70 4.74 7.68 8.61
CA LEU A 70 5.78 8.62 8.20
C LEU A 70 7.12 8.13 8.77
N GLY A 71 8.13 8.11 7.92
CA GLY A 71 9.50 7.76 8.30
C GLY A 71 10.18 8.90 9.07
N ASP A 72 10.85 8.54 10.16
CA ASP A 72 11.73 9.40 10.95
C ASP A 72 13.07 8.69 11.24
N ALA A 73 13.84 9.20 12.22
CA ALA A 73 15.15 8.64 12.57
C ALA A 73 15.08 7.22 13.18
N ASP A 74 13.93 6.85 13.77
CA ASP A 74 13.72 5.59 14.49
C ASP A 74 12.89 4.57 13.67
N GLY A 75 12.47 4.94 12.45
CA GLY A 75 11.73 4.10 11.52
C GLY A 75 10.41 4.73 11.09
N PHE A 76 9.42 3.91 10.75
CA PHE A 76 8.08 4.41 10.44
C PHE A 76 7.23 4.54 11.70
N ALA A 77 6.49 5.65 11.78
CA ALA A 77 5.52 5.95 12.82
C ALA A 77 4.16 6.28 12.21
N ALA A 78 3.14 5.58 12.68
CA ALA A 78 1.80 5.67 12.12
C ALA A 78 1.11 7.02 12.43
N GLN A 79 0.28 7.49 11.50
CA GLN A 79 -0.25 8.87 11.46
C GLN A 79 -1.76 8.96 11.74
N ASP A 80 -2.28 8.20 12.71
CA ASP A 80 -3.73 8.08 13.04
C ASP A 80 -4.48 9.40 13.21
N ALA A 81 -3.86 10.36 13.88
CA ALA A 81 -4.52 11.60 14.27
C ALA A 81 -4.70 12.58 13.09
N ARG A 82 -4.16 12.25 11.91
CA ARG A 82 -4.16 13.12 10.74
C ARG A 82 -5.15 12.59 9.71
N PRO A 83 -6.07 13.42 9.19
CA PRO A 83 -7.05 13.01 8.17
C PRO A 83 -6.40 12.99 6.78
N LEU A 84 -5.24 12.35 6.64
CA LEU A 84 -4.56 12.18 5.37
C LEU A 84 -4.98 10.87 4.72
N ASN A 85 -4.91 10.81 3.40
CA ASN A 85 -5.22 9.61 2.65
C ASN A 85 -4.11 9.30 1.65
N ALA A 86 -3.94 10.13 0.63
CA ALA A 86 -2.85 9.99 -0.34
C ALA A 86 -2.51 11.36 -0.95
N CYS A 87 -1.29 11.51 -1.48
CA CYS A 87 -0.90 12.64 -2.30
C CYS A 87 -1.23 12.41 -3.78
N VAL A 88 -1.14 13.46 -4.58
CA VAL A 88 -1.46 13.40 -6.03
C VAL A 88 -0.60 12.41 -6.82
N TRP A 89 0.58 12.06 -6.32
CA TRP A 89 1.48 11.08 -6.94
C TRP A 89 1.18 9.64 -6.52
N GLU A 90 0.56 9.44 -5.36
CA GLU A 90 0.13 8.12 -4.88
C GLU A 90 -1.25 7.73 -5.45
N LEU A 91 -2.12 8.71 -5.72
CA LEU A 91 -3.48 8.47 -6.24
C LEU A 91 -3.52 7.60 -7.52
N PRO A 92 -2.61 7.73 -8.50
CA PRO A 92 -2.56 6.83 -9.65
C PRO A 92 -2.38 5.35 -9.26
N VAL A 93 -1.57 5.05 -8.24
CA VAL A 93 -1.39 3.69 -7.72
C VAL A 93 -2.68 3.16 -7.12
N LEU A 94 -3.33 3.96 -6.27
CA LEU A 94 -4.62 3.58 -5.65
C LEU A 94 -5.70 3.34 -6.71
N MET A 95 -5.75 4.15 -7.76
CA MET A 95 -6.69 3.98 -8.87
C MET A 95 -6.41 2.72 -9.68
N HIS A 96 -5.14 2.46 -10.02
CA HIS A 96 -4.75 1.22 -10.68
C HIS A 96 -5.14 -0.01 -9.86
N GLU A 97 -4.85 0.00 -8.56
CA GLU A 97 -5.15 -1.11 -7.67
C GLU A 97 -6.64 -1.35 -7.51
N ARG A 98 -7.43 -0.28 -7.41
CA ARG A 98 -8.89 -0.37 -7.45
C ARG A 98 -9.38 -1.02 -8.75
N ASP A 99 -8.85 -0.59 -9.89
CA ASP A 99 -9.26 -1.10 -11.20
C ASP A 99 -8.85 -2.56 -11.39
N ALA A 100 -7.64 -2.93 -10.96
CA ALA A 100 -7.15 -4.30 -10.95
C ALA A 100 -7.98 -5.20 -10.04
N TRP A 101 -8.35 -4.72 -8.84
CA TRP A 101 -9.24 -5.45 -7.93
C TRP A 101 -10.59 -5.72 -8.58
N VAL A 102 -11.24 -4.70 -9.15
CA VAL A 102 -12.53 -4.90 -9.82
C VAL A 102 -12.43 -5.83 -11.02
N ARG A 103 -11.35 -5.71 -11.81
CA ARG A 103 -11.13 -6.55 -12.99
C ARG A 103 -10.95 -8.03 -12.66
N HIS A 104 -10.21 -8.33 -11.60
CA HIS A 104 -9.76 -9.71 -11.31
C HIS A 104 -10.49 -10.37 -10.16
N MET A 105 -11.02 -9.60 -9.21
CA MET A 105 -11.64 -10.12 -7.98
C MET A 105 -13.15 -9.96 -7.95
N MET A 106 -13.71 -8.93 -8.62
CA MET A 106 -15.15 -8.63 -8.59
C MET A 106 -15.94 -9.28 -9.74
N GLY A 107 -15.70 -10.56 -9.98
CA GLY A 107 -16.34 -11.36 -11.03
C GLY A 107 -16.86 -12.72 -10.54
N GLY A 108 -17.46 -13.50 -11.45
CA GLY A 108 -17.97 -14.84 -11.12
C GLY A 108 -16.89 -15.90 -10.82
N ALA A 109 -15.63 -15.59 -11.11
CA ALA A 109 -14.46 -16.40 -10.80
C ALA A 109 -13.31 -15.46 -10.39
N PRO A 110 -13.18 -15.14 -9.08
CA PRO A 110 -12.08 -14.32 -8.59
C PRO A 110 -10.72 -14.97 -8.84
N ASP A 111 -9.75 -14.17 -9.29
CA ASP A 111 -8.38 -14.61 -9.61
C ASP A 111 -7.35 -13.74 -8.85
N PRO A 112 -6.94 -14.18 -7.65
CA PRO A 112 -5.94 -13.47 -6.85
C PRO A 112 -4.54 -13.45 -7.49
N GLU A 113 -4.19 -14.46 -8.28
CA GLU A 113 -2.89 -14.53 -8.94
C GLU A 113 -2.80 -13.49 -10.07
N ALA A 114 -3.86 -13.37 -10.87
CA ALA A 114 -3.99 -12.33 -11.88
C ALA A 114 -3.97 -10.93 -11.24
N TYR A 115 -4.67 -10.72 -10.12
CA TYR A 115 -4.59 -9.45 -9.38
C TYR A 115 -3.15 -9.14 -8.94
N LEU A 116 -2.43 -10.10 -8.36
CA LEU A 116 -1.06 -9.89 -7.89
C LEU A 116 -0.07 -9.65 -9.03
N ALA A 117 -0.32 -10.19 -10.22
CA ALA A 117 0.49 -9.98 -11.42
C ALA A 117 0.19 -8.65 -12.13
N ASP A 118 -0.97 -8.05 -11.90
CA ASP A 118 -1.40 -6.78 -12.51
C ASP A 118 -0.81 -5.59 -11.74
N HIS A 119 0.32 -5.08 -12.23
CA HIS A 119 1.10 -4.03 -11.58
C HIS A 119 1.06 -2.74 -12.40
N LEU A 120 1.01 -1.58 -11.73
CA LEU A 120 1.18 -0.30 -12.42
C LEU A 120 2.62 -0.18 -12.91
N ASP A 121 2.77 0.26 -14.17
CA ASP A 121 4.07 0.54 -14.77
C ASP A 121 4.71 1.78 -14.16
N LYS A 122 6.04 1.73 -13.96
CA LYS A 122 6.80 2.83 -13.35
C LYS A 122 6.75 4.16 -14.10
N GLU A 123 6.43 4.15 -15.40
CA GLU A 123 6.33 5.37 -16.22
C GLU A 123 5.00 6.11 -16.01
N ALA A 124 4.06 5.52 -15.26
CA ALA A 124 2.73 6.08 -15.01
C ALA A 124 2.64 6.93 -13.72
N VAL A 125 3.75 7.10 -12.99
CA VAL A 125 3.83 7.84 -11.71
C VAL A 125 4.99 8.83 -11.70
#